data_AF-A0A3N5G389-F1
#
_entry.id   AF-A0A3N5G389-F1
#
_cell.length_a   1.000
_cell.length_b   1.000
_cell.length_c   1.000
_cell.angle_alpha   90.00
_cell.angle_beta   90.00
_cell.angle_gamma   90.00
#
_symmetry.space_group_name_H-M   'P 1'
#
loop_
_entity.id
_entity.type
_entity.pdbx_description
1 polymer ?
#
loop_
_entity_poly.entity_id
_entity_poly.type
_entity_poly.pdbx_seq_one_letter_code
_entity_poly.pdbx_strand_id
1 'polypeptide(L)'
;MIRFRLVFPVMTVITLLVLLAPLLLGLASAVFTYHGTCYGFTDGSWDCPWQEYASAQVFWASLLDIPLSLYLISCWLVALGLWLHQRRTAAPEGLPFSLVAVIPLGGCLGGACLISILPVFLRFLYL
;
A
#
# COMPACT_ATOMS: atom_id res chain seq x y z
N MET A 1 9.48 24.28 -8.10
CA MET A 1 9.75 23.01 -8.83
C MET A 1 10.73 22.07 -8.13
N ILE A 2 11.85 22.53 -7.56
CA ILE A 2 12.87 21.68 -6.90
C ILE A 2 12.31 20.83 -5.75
N ARG A 3 11.38 21.37 -4.94
CA ARG A 3 10.76 20.64 -3.81
C ARG A 3 9.99 19.38 -4.25
N PHE A 4 9.25 19.45 -5.36
CA PHE A 4 8.49 18.30 -5.88
C PHE A 4 9.38 17.22 -6.47
N ARG A 5 10.54 17.58 -7.03
CA ARG A 5 11.52 16.60 -7.52
C ARG A 5 12.07 15.70 -6.42
N LEU A 6 11.99 16.11 -5.15
CA LEU A 6 12.42 15.30 -4.01
C LEU A 6 11.23 14.61 -3.34
N VAL A 7 10.10 15.29 -3.20
CA VAL A 7 8.89 14.74 -2.57
C VAL A 7 8.36 13.53 -3.35
N PHE A 8 8.23 13.62 -4.68
CA PHE A 8 7.71 12.51 -5.49
C PHE A 8 8.53 11.21 -5.38
N PRO A 9 9.87 11.20 -5.58
CA PRO A 9 10.64 9.96 -5.46
C PRO A 9 10.67 9.42 -4.04
N VAL A 10 10.75 10.27 -3.01
CA VAL A 10 10.70 9.82 -1.61
C VAL A 10 9.36 9.14 -1.33
N MET A 11 8.25 9.76 -1.73
CA MET A 11 6.94 9.16 -1.58
C MET A 11 6.82 7.84 -2.36
N THR A 12 7.36 7.75 -3.58
CA THR A 12 7.35 6.50 -4.37
C THR A 12 8.12 5.39 -3.65
N VAL A 13 9.32 5.68 -3.13
CA VAL A 13 10.13 4.70 -2.40
C VAL A 13 9.39 4.21 -1.15
N ILE A 14 8.81 5.13 -0.37
CA ILE A 14 8.01 4.76 0.81
C ILE A 14 6.81 3.90 0.40
N THR A 15 6.11 4.24 -0.68
CA THR A 15 4.97 3.44 -1.17
C THR A 15 5.38 2.03 -1.57
N LEU A 16 6.51 1.88 -2.27
CA LEU A 16 7.02 0.56 -2.65
C LEU A 16 7.41 -0.26 -1.42
N LEU A 17 8.04 0.37 -0.42
CA LEU A 17 8.41 -0.30 0.83
C LEU A 17 7.18 -0.77 1.61
N VAL A 18 6.16 0.07 1.73
CA VAL A 18 4.88 -0.26 2.38
C VAL A 18 4.20 -1.43 1.67
N LEU A 19 4.08 -1.39 0.35
CA LEU A 19 3.46 -2.47 -0.44
C LEU A 19 4.23 -3.81 -0.36
N LEU A 20 5.56 -3.77 -0.24
CA LEU A 20 6.40 -4.97 -0.17
C LEU A 20 6.58 -5.49 1.26
N ALA A 21 6.33 -4.66 2.28
CA ALA A 21 6.58 -5.03 3.68
C ALA A 21 5.80 -6.28 4.13
N PRO A 22 4.49 -6.44 3.85
CA PRO A 22 3.75 -7.64 4.24
C PRO A 22 4.33 -8.92 3.63
N LEU A 23 4.74 -8.87 2.36
CA LEU A 23 5.35 -10.00 1.66
C LEU A 23 6.68 -10.41 2.31
N LEU A 24 7.54 -9.42 2.58
CA LEU A 24 8.84 -9.64 3.21
C LEU A 24 8.71 -10.13 4.65
N LEU A 25 7.75 -9.60 5.42
CA LEU A 25 7.46 -10.02 6.79
C LEU A 25 6.93 -11.46 6.84
N GLY A 26 6.05 -11.84 5.91
CA GLY A 26 5.56 -13.21 5.83
C GLY A 26 6.65 -14.22 5.50
N LEU A 27 7.53 -13.90 4.55
CA LEU A 27 8.69 -14.76 4.23
C LEU A 27 9.69 -14.82 5.38
N ALA A 28 10.05 -13.67 5.96
CA ALA A 28 11.02 -13.63 7.05
C ALA A 28 10.51 -14.41 8.27
N SER A 29 9.25 -14.23 8.66
CA SER A 29 8.66 -14.99 9.76
C SER A 29 8.63 -16.49 9.46
N ALA A 30 8.26 -16.92 8.25
CA ALA A 30 8.30 -18.32 7.88
C ALA A 30 9.72 -18.93 7.96
N VAL A 31 10.76 -18.16 7.63
CA VAL A 31 12.15 -18.64 7.72
C VAL A 31 12.66 -18.70 9.16
N PHE A 32 12.32 -17.71 10.00
CA PHE A 32 12.93 -17.58 11.32
C PHE A 32 12.09 -18.14 12.48
N THR A 33 10.77 -18.23 12.34
CA THR A 33 9.85 -18.55 13.46
C THR A 33 8.89 -19.70 13.18
N TYR A 34 8.96 -20.33 12.01
CA TYR A 34 8.12 -21.49 11.71
C TYR A 34 8.59 -22.73 12.50
N HIS A 35 7.66 -23.30 13.27
CA HIS A 35 7.88 -24.52 14.07
C HIS A 35 6.82 -25.60 13.81
N GLY A 36 6.20 -25.61 12.62
CA GLY A 36 5.17 -26.58 12.27
C GLY A 36 3.75 -26.25 12.77
N THR A 37 3.59 -25.11 13.45
CA THR A 37 2.31 -24.67 14.02
C THR A 37 1.90 -23.31 13.49
N CYS A 38 0.62 -23.17 13.17
CA CYS A 38 -0.03 -21.92 12.80
C CYS A 38 -0.87 -21.39 13.97
N TYR A 39 -1.07 -20.07 14.00
CA TYR A 39 -1.88 -19.41 15.02
C TYR A 39 -2.96 -18.57 14.34
N GLY A 40 -4.20 -18.84 14.72
CA GLY A 40 -5.39 -18.13 14.26
C GLY A 40 -5.96 -17.27 15.37
N PHE A 41 -6.62 -16.19 14.98
CA PHE A 41 -7.24 -15.28 15.95
C PHE A 41 -8.41 -15.92 16.68
N THR A 42 -9.19 -16.78 16.01
CA THR A 42 -10.34 -17.51 16.58
C THR A 42 -10.08 -18.99 16.79
N ASP A 43 -9.22 -19.59 15.98
CA ASP A 43 -9.13 -21.05 15.83
C ASP A 43 -8.03 -21.68 16.72
N GLY A 44 -7.29 -20.86 17.47
CA GLY A 44 -6.19 -21.31 18.32
C GLY A 44 -4.97 -21.73 17.51
N SER A 45 -4.24 -22.75 17.98
CA SER A 45 -3.07 -23.31 17.29
C SER A 45 -3.39 -24.62 16.60
N TRP A 46 -2.92 -24.81 15.37
CA TRP A 46 -3.00 -26.09 14.64
C TRP A 46 -1.69 -26.40 13.92
N ASP A 47 -1.47 -27.68 13.62
CA ASP A 47 -0.33 -28.11 12.81
C ASP A 47 -0.56 -27.72 11.35
N CYS A 48 0.42 -27.06 10.73
CA CYS A 48 0.29 -26.54 9.38
C CYS A 48 1.62 -26.61 8.62
N PRO A 49 1.60 -26.69 7.27
CA PRO A 49 2.81 -26.59 6.46
C PRO A 49 3.36 -25.15 6.43
N TRP A 50 4.64 -25.03 6.08
CA TRP A 50 5.36 -23.75 6.07
C TRP A 50 4.71 -22.69 5.15
N GLN A 51 4.10 -23.11 4.03
CA GLN A 51 3.39 -22.21 3.11
C GLN A 51 2.17 -21.57 3.77
N GLU A 52 1.39 -22.38 4.50
CA GLU A 52 0.19 -21.91 5.18
C GLU A 52 0.55 -20.91 6.28
N TYR A 53 1.61 -21.19 7.04
CA TYR A 53 2.17 -20.26 8.01
C TYR A 53 2.59 -18.94 7.36
N ALA A 54 3.37 -18.98 6.28
CA ALA A 54 3.78 -17.78 5.54
C ALA A 54 2.57 -16.98 5.07
N SER A 55 1.57 -17.65 4.51
CA SER A 55 0.33 -17.02 4.01
C SER A 55 -0.46 -16.33 5.13
N ALA A 56 -0.53 -16.95 6.31
CA ALA A 56 -1.19 -16.38 7.48
C ALA A 56 -0.45 -15.14 7.98
N GLN A 57 0.89 -15.20 8.04
CA GLN A 57 1.69 -14.05 8.46
C GLN A 57 1.60 -12.87 7.48
N VAL A 58 1.57 -13.13 6.16
CA VAL A 58 1.31 -12.09 5.15
C VAL A 58 -0.06 -11.46 5.36
N PHE A 59 -1.09 -12.26 5.64
CA PHE A 59 -2.44 -11.75 5.89
C PHE A 59 -2.48 -10.82 7.11
N TRP A 60 -1.90 -11.23 8.24
CA TRP A 60 -1.84 -10.41 9.45
C TRP A 60 -1.00 -9.14 9.26
N ALA A 61 0.15 -9.24 8.61
CA ALA A 61 0.98 -8.08 8.29
C ALA A 61 0.24 -7.10 7.35
N SER A 62 -0.54 -7.61 6.39
CA SER A 62 -1.34 -6.79 5.50
C SER A 62 -2.43 -6.01 6.24
N LEU A 63 -3.08 -6.62 7.25
CA LEU A 63 -4.07 -5.92 8.07
C LEU A 63 -3.48 -4.73 8.82
N LEU A 64 -2.24 -4.85 9.30
CA LEU A 64 -1.52 -3.74 9.95
C LEU A 64 -1.08 -2.68 8.94
N ASP A 65 -0.80 -3.07 7.69
CA ASP A 65 -0.31 -2.19 6.64
C ASP A 65 -1.43 -1.34 5.98
N ILE A 66 -2.68 -1.83 5.97
CA ILE A 66 -3.85 -1.10 5.43
C ILE A 66 -3.96 0.35 5.95
N PRO A 67 -3.97 0.65 7.26
CA PRO A 67 -4.09 2.03 7.74
C PRO A 67 -2.91 2.92 7.31
N LEU A 68 -1.70 2.36 7.27
CA LEU A 68 -0.51 3.08 6.80
C LEU A 68 -0.60 3.38 5.30
N SER A 69 -1.07 2.42 4.51
CA SER A 69 -1.33 2.56 3.08
C SER A 69 -2.40 3.62 2.78
N LEU A 70 -3.50 3.66 3.55
CA LEU A 70 -4.54 4.69 3.42
C LEU A 70 -4.02 6.10 3.75
N TYR A 71 -3.20 6.22 4.79
CA TYR A 71 -2.54 7.47 5.13
C TYR A 71 -1.61 7.93 3.99
N LEU A 72 -0.81 7.01 3.43
CA LEU A 72 0.13 7.32 2.37
C LEU A 72 -0.57 7.74 1.06
N ILE A 73 -1.68 7.10 0.70
CA ILE A 73 -2.53 7.54 -0.42
C ILE A 73 -3.04 8.95 -0.17
N SER A 74 -3.52 9.25 1.03
CA SER A 74 -4.01 10.58 1.38
C SER A 74 -2.92 11.64 1.19
N CYS A 75 -1.69 11.36 1.62
CA CYS A 75 -0.53 12.24 1.37
C CYS A 75 -0.22 12.39 -0.12
N TRP A 76 -0.32 11.32 -0.91
CA TRP A 76 -0.11 11.35 -2.36
C TRP A 76 -1.12 12.24 -3.07
N LEU A 77 -2.39 12.15 -2.67
CA LEU A 77 -3.47 12.98 -3.22
C LEU A 77 -3.26 14.46 -2.92
N VAL A 78 -2.85 14.79 -1.69
CA VAL A 78 -2.52 16.16 -1.31
C VAL A 78 -1.31 16.67 -2.09
N ALA A 79 -0.24 15.90 -2.19
CA ALA A 79 0.96 16.29 -2.94
C ALA A 79 0.67 16.51 -4.43
N LEU A 80 -0.12 15.61 -5.03
CA LEU A 80 -0.54 15.70 -6.43
C LEU A 80 -1.48 16.90 -6.65
N GLY A 81 -2.46 17.12 -5.76
CA GLY A 81 -3.37 18.26 -5.83
C GLY A 81 -2.64 19.60 -5.73
N LEU A 82 -1.70 19.72 -4.78
CA LEU A 82 -0.85 20.91 -4.64
C LEU A 82 0.04 21.13 -5.87
N TRP A 83 0.60 20.07 -6.44
CA TRP A 83 1.42 20.15 -7.65
C TRP A 83 0.60 20.59 -8.87
N LEU A 84 -0.59 20.03 -9.08
CA LEU A 84 -1.50 20.40 -10.16
C LEU A 84 -2.02 21.84 -9.99
N HIS A 85 -2.35 22.24 -8.76
CA HIS A 85 -2.76 23.61 -8.45
C HIS A 85 -1.66 24.62 -8.80
N GLN A 86 -0.41 24.35 -8.39
CA GLN A 86 0.73 25.21 -8.74
C GLN A 86 0.98 25.29 -10.25
N ARG A 87 0.80 24.17 -10.98
CA ARG A 87 0.91 24.20 -12.45
C ARG A 87 -0.19 25.01 -13.11
N ARG A 88 -1.41 24.98 -12.57
CA ARG A 88 -2.53 25.79 -13.06
C ARG A 88 -2.24 27.29 -12.91
N THR A 89 -1.73 27.71 -11.77
CA THR A 89 -1.44 29.15 -11.50
C THR A 89 -0.22 29.67 -12.25
N ALA A 90 0.68 28.77 -12.68
CA ALA A 90 1.92 29.14 -13.37
C ALA A 90 1.81 29.12 -14.91
N ALA A 91 0.75 28.54 -15.49
CA ALA A 91 0.58 28.39 -16.94
C ALA A 91 -0.40 29.45 -17.50
N PRO A 92 -0.07 30.11 -18.63
CA PRO A 92 -0.90 31.18 -19.19
C PRO A 92 -2.29 30.72 -19.67
N GLU A 93 -2.45 29.45 -20.05
CA GLU A 93 -3.75 28.90 -20.46
C GLU A 93 -4.52 28.20 -19.32
N GLY A 94 -3.89 27.99 -18.16
CA GLY A 94 -4.49 27.39 -16.97
C GLY A 94 -5.07 25.98 -17.16
N LEU A 95 -4.52 24.97 -16.46
CA LEU A 95 -5.15 23.64 -16.43
C LEU A 95 -6.64 23.73 -16.03
N PRO A 96 -7.54 23.00 -16.71
CA PRO A 96 -8.96 23.02 -16.39
C PRO A 96 -9.18 22.46 -14.98
N PHE A 97 -10.04 23.13 -14.22
CA PHE A 97 -10.32 22.78 -12.83
C PHE A 97 -10.84 21.34 -12.67
N SER A 98 -11.54 20.83 -13.67
CA SER A 98 -12.01 19.44 -13.73
C SER A 98 -10.86 18.43 -13.62
N LEU A 99 -9.73 18.62 -14.32
CA LEU A 99 -8.57 17.74 -14.20
C LEU A 99 -7.93 17.80 -12.81
N VAL A 100 -7.90 18.99 -12.21
CA VAL A 100 -7.33 19.18 -10.86
C VAL A 100 -8.15 18.47 -9.79
N ALA A 101 -9.48 18.36 -9.97
CA ALA A 101 -10.37 17.68 -9.04
C ALA A 101 -10.53 16.17 -9.34
N VAL A 102 -10.61 15.78 -10.61
CA VAL A 102 -10.88 14.40 -11.03
C VAL A 102 -9.69 13.48 -10.81
N ILE A 103 -8.45 13.94 -11.04
CA ILE A 103 -7.27 13.07 -10.89
C ILE A 103 -7.07 12.63 -9.44
N PRO A 104 -7.16 13.51 -8.42
CA PRO A 104 -7.09 13.09 -7.03
C PRO A 104 -8.25 12.17 -6.62
N LEU A 105 -9.47 12.46 -7.06
CA LEU A 105 -10.64 11.63 -6.77
C LEU A 105 -10.52 10.23 -7.37
N GLY A 106 -10.12 10.15 -8.64
CA GLY A 106 -9.87 8.88 -9.32
C GLY A 106 -8.73 8.09 -8.69
N GLY A 107 -7.65 8.77 -8.27
CA GLY A 107 -6.54 8.16 -7.54
C GLY A 107 -6.97 7.61 -6.17
N CYS A 108 -7.85 8.31 -5.46
CA CYS A 108 -8.39 7.86 -4.18
C CYS A 108 -9.22 6.59 -4.33
N LEU A 109 -10.15 6.58 -5.28
CA LEU A 109 -11.05 5.45 -5.53
C LEU A 109 -10.28 4.24 -6.06
N GLY A 110 -9.37 4.45 -7.02
CA GLY A 110 -8.53 3.38 -7.56
C GLY A 110 -7.59 2.80 -6.51
N GLY A 111 -6.97 3.65 -5.70
CA GLY A 111 -6.09 3.23 -4.61
C GLY A 111 -6.82 2.46 -3.50
N ALA A 112 -8.02 2.91 -3.11
CA ALA A 112 -8.85 2.20 -2.13
C ALA A 112 -9.28 0.81 -2.63
N CYS A 113 -9.70 0.69 -3.90
CA CYS A 113 -10.00 -0.60 -4.52
C CYS A 113 -8.78 -1.52 -4.52
N LEU A 114 -7.61 -1.01 -4.91
CA LEU A 114 -6.36 -1.78 -4.94
C LEU A 114 -5.98 -2.30 -3.54
N ILE A 115 -6.02 -1.46 -2.51
CA ILE A 115 -5.74 -1.87 -1.12
C ILE A 115 -6.72 -2.93 -0.63
N SER A 116 -8.00 -2.84 -1.03
CA SER A 116 -9.02 -3.80 -0.58
C SER A 116 -8.81 -5.20 -1.17
N ILE A 117 -8.18 -5.27 -2.34
CA ILE A 117 -8.00 -6.50 -3.13
C ILE A 117 -6.59 -7.08 -2.94
N LEU A 118 -5.60 -6.25 -2.60
CA LEU A 118 -4.20 -6.63 -2.42
C LEU A 118 -3.99 -7.77 -1.40
N PRO A 119 -4.61 -7.78 -0.19
CA PRO A 119 -4.41 -8.86 0.77
C PRO A 119 -4.90 -10.21 0.26
N VAL A 120 -5.98 -10.19 -0.54
CA VAL A 120 -6.55 -11.38 -1.15
C VAL A 120 -5.61 -11.91 -2.23
N PHE A 121 -5.08 -11.05 -3.09
CA PHE A 121 -4.09 -11.43 -4.11
C PHE A 121 -2.77 -11.92 -3.51
N LEU A 122 -2.26 -11.23 -2.48
CA LEU A 122 -1.03 -11.63 -1.80
C LEU A 122 -1.18 -13.01 -1.17
N ARG A 123 -2.34 -13.34 -0.61
CA ARG A 123 -2.63 -14.69 -0.11
C ARG A 123 -2.55 -15.75 -1.21
N PHE A 124 -2.99 -15.45 -2.43
CA PHE A 124 -2.91 -16.39 -3.57
C PHE A 124 -1.49 -16.64 -4.07
N LEU A 125 -0.52 -15.76 -3.80
CA LEU A 125 0.89 -15.98 -4.18
C LEU A 125 1.59 -17.06 -3.34
N TYR A 126 0.99 -17.48 -2.23
CA TYR A 126 1.52 -18.49 -1.32
C TYR A 126 0.72 -19.81 -1.35
N LEU A 127 -0.23 -19.94 -2.30
CA LEU A 127 -0.97 -21.17 -2.58
C LEU A 127 -0.25 -22.04 -3.62
#